data_AF-A0A4R3DXB8-F1
#
_entry.id   AF-A0A4R3DXB8-F1
#
_cell.length_a   1.000
_cell.length_b   1.000
_cell.length_c   1.000
_cell.angle_alpha   90.00
_cell.angle_beta   90.00
_cell.angle_gamma   90.00
#
_symmetry.space_group_name_H-M   'P 1'
#
loop_
_entity.id
_entity.type
_entity.pdbx_description
1 polymer ?
#
loop_
_entity_poly.entity_id
_entity_poly.type
_entity_poly.pdbx_seq_one_letter_code
_entity_poly.pdbx_strand_id
1 'polypeptide(L)'
;MSRDELLHQIKSYLIEIFEVPAEKVTPDARLYEDLDLDSIDAVDLIVKLQDLTSQKFSPEDFKSALTVTDVVDRVDAMMKAQA
;
A
#
# COMPACT_ATOMS: atom_id res chain seq x y z
N MET A 1 13.43 0.20 7.26
CA MET A 1 12.61 -0.86 6.64
C MET A 1 13.05 -1.04 5.21
N SER A 2 13.09 -2.28 4.73
CA SER A 2 13.33 -2.57 3.31
C SER A 2 12.02 -2.66 2.52
N ARG A 3 12.08 -2.43 1.21
CA ARG A 3 10.95 -2.58 0.27
C ARG A 3 10.19 -3.90 0.47
N ASP A 4 10.92 -5.01 0.66
CA ASP A 4 10.35 -6.33 0.88
C ASP A 4 9.54 -6.45 2.18
N GLU A 5 9.99 -5.84 3.28
CA GLU A 5 9.24 -5.81 4.54
C GLU A 5 7.94 -5.01 4.40
N LEU A 6 8.01 -3.88 3.70
CA LEU A 6 6.84 -3.04 3.44
C LEU A 6 5.81 -3.80 2.60
N LEU A 7 6.25 -4.43 1.51
CA LEU A 7 5.39 -5.23 0.65
C LEU A 7 4.78 -6.41 1.42
N HIS A 8 5.54 -7.07 2.29
CA HIS A 8 5.01 -8.11 3.16
C HIS A 8 3.92 -7.59 4.10
N GLN A 9 4.14 -6.45 4.76
CA GLN A 9 3.14 -5.87 5.65
C GLN A 9 1.87 -5.44 4.90
N ILE A 10 2.02 -4.77 3.75
CA ILE A 10 0.88 -4.40 2.90
C ILE A 10 0.13 -5.65 2.46
N LYS A 11 0.86 -6.69 2.02
CA LYS A 11 0.26 -7.94 1.58
C LYS A 11 -0.51 -8.63 2.71
N SER A 12 0.08 -8.77 3.90
CA SER A 12 -0.60 -9.30 5.07
C SER A 12 -1.84 -8.48 5.40
N TYR A 13 -1.76 -7.15 5.38
CA TYR A 13 -2.89 -6.28 5.64
C TYR A 13 -4.02 -6.47 4.62
N LEU A 14 -3.69 -6.53 3.33
CA LEU A 14 -4.62 -6.85 2.25
C LEU A 14 -5.32 -8.20 2.44
N ILE A 15 -4.60 -9.20 2.92
CA ILE A 15 -5.16 -10.53 3.12
C ILE A 15 -6.01 -10.60 4.40
N GLU A 16 -5.56 -10.00 5.50
CA GLU A 16 -6.18 -10.15 6.82
C GLU A 16 -7.33 -9.16 7.06
N ILE A 17 -7.19 -7.92 6.60
CA ILE A 17 -8.17 -6.85 6.84
C ILE A 17 -9.16 -6.73 5.69
N PHE A 18 -8.65 -6.80 4.46
CA PHE A 18 -9.48 -6.67 3.27
C PHE A 18 -9.96 -8.03 2.71
N GLU A 19 -9.63 -9.15 3.39
CA GLU A 19 -9.96 -10.52 2.96
C GLU A 19 -9.57 -10.82 1.49
N VAL A 20 -8.53 -10.13 0.99
CA VAL A 20 -8.10 -10.28 -0.38
C VAL A 20 -7.28 -11.57 -0.50
N PRO A 21 -7.57 -12.45 -1.48
CA PRO A 21 -6.83 -13.68 -1.62
C PRO A 21 -5.37 -13.39 -2.04
N ALA A 22 -4.42 -14.04 -1.37
CA ALA A 22 -2.97 -13.80 -1.54
C ALA A 22 -2.45 -14.04 -2.96
N GLU A 23 -3.21 -14.79 -3.77
CA GLU A 23 -2.98 -15.04 -5.20
C GLU A 23 -3.28 -13.81 -6.07
N LYS A 24 -4.24 -12.97 -5.66
CA LYS A 24 -4.55 -11.69 -6.31
C LYS A 24 -3.60 -10.59 -5.89
N VAL A 25 -3.08 -10.64 -4.66
CA VAL A 25 -2.11 -9.66 -4.16
C VAL A 25 -0.74 -9.86 -4.84
N THR A 26 -0.66 -9.35 -6.07
CA THR A 26 0.55 -9.28 -6.88
C THR A 26 1.09 -7.85 -6.86
N PRO A 27 2.41 -7.65 -7.08
CA PRO A 27 2.97 -6.30 -7.18
C PRO A 27 2.34 -5.47 -8.30
N ASP A 28 1.86 -6.10 -9.38
CA ASP A 28 1.18 -5.42 -10.49
C ASP A 28 -0.34 -5.27 -10.27
N ALA A 29 -0.87 -5.90 -9.21
CA ALA A 29 -2.30 -5.89 -8.93
C ALA A 29 -2.79 -4.47 -8.66
N ARG A 30 -3.92 -4.15 -9.29
CA ARG A 30 -4.59 -2.88 -9.11
C ARG A 30 -5.49 -2.94 -7.89
N LEU A 31 -5.31 -1.98 -6.98
CA LEU A 31 -6.08 -1.85 -5.74
C LEU A 31 -7.59 -1.82 -6.03
N TYR A 32 -8.02 -0.97 -6.96
CA TYR A 32 -9.43 -0.79 -7.30
C TYR A 32 -10.01 -1.85 -8.26
N GLU A 33 -9.22 -2.31 -9.23
CA GLU A 33 -9.74 -3.21 -10.29
C GLU A 33 -9.51 -4.69 -10.01
N ASP A 34 -8.39 -5.05 -9.38
CA ASP A 34 -7.99 -6.46 -9.18
C ASP A 34 -8.34 -6.94 -7.77
N LEU A 35 -8.06 -6.08 -6.79
CA LEU A 35 -8.30 -6.33 -5.37
C LEU A 35 -9.69 -5.87 -4.89
N ASP A 36 -10.48 -5.24 -5.78
CA ASP A 36 -11.84 -4.77 -5.50
C ASP A 36 -11.93 -3.82 -4.30
N LEU A 37 -10.90 -2.98 -4.09
CA LEU A 37 -10.85 -2.05 -2.96
C LEU A 37 -11.71 -0.81 -3.24
N ASP A 38 -12.46 -0.39 -2.23
CA ASP A 38 -13.23 0.83 -2.26
C ASP A 38 -12.39 2.06 -1.86
N SER A 39 -12.97 3.25 -2.04
CA SER A 39 -12.35 4.50 -1.59
C SER A 39 -12.07 4.53 -0.08
N ILE A 40 -12.85 3.81 0.71
CA ILE A 40 -12.67 3.69 2.16
C ILE A 40 -11.45 2.82 2.47
N ASP A 41 -11.32 1.69 1.77
CA ASP A 41 -10.22 0.74 1.96
C ASP A 41 -8.87 1.36 1.61
N ALA A 42 -8.82 2.13 0.51
CA ALA A 42 -7.64 2.88 0.13
C ALA A 42 -7.21 3.87 1.23
N VAL A 43 -8.16 4.59 1.84
CA VAL A 43 -7.88 5.52 2.95
C VAL A 43 -7.33 4.78 4.16
N ASP A 44 -7.92 3.63 4.51
CA ASP A 44 -7.49 2.83 5.66
C ASP A 44 -6.06 2.29 5.47
N LEU A 45 -5.74 1.79 4.27
CA LEU A 45 -4.38 1.38 3.89
C LEU A 45 -3.36 2.52 4.07
N ILE A 46 -3.70 3.73 3.63
CA ILE A 46 -2.84 4.91 3.73
C ILE A 46 -2.58 5.27 5.19
N VAL A 47 -3.63 5.29 6.02
CA VAL A 47 -3.52 5.60 7.46
C VAL A 47 -2.62 4.57 8.13
N LYS A 48 -2.77 3.29 7.80
CA LYS A 48 -1.92 2.22 8.34
C LYS A 48 -0.46 2.36 7.91
N LEU A 49 -0.22 2.69 6.65
CA LEU A 49 1.13 2.91 6.14
C LEU A 49 1.81 4.12 6.79
N GLN A 50 1.07 5.20 7.00
CA GLN A 50 1.54 6.36 7.73
C GLN A 50 1.91 6.03 9.18
N ASP A 51 1.12 5.20 9.86
CA ASP A 51 1.41 4.73 11.22
C ASP A 51 2.69 3.87 11.27
N LEU A 52 2.81 2.90 10.35
CA LEU A 52 3.94 1.98 10.28
C LEU A 52 5.26 2.66 9.93
N THR A 53 5.23 3.58 8.97
CA THR A 53 6.43 4.27 8.47
C THR A 53 6.70 5.59 9.20
N SER A 54 5.77 6.02 10.06
CA SER A 54 5.76 7.34 10.69
C SER A 54 5.86 8.51 9.68
N GLN A 55 5.53 8.27 8.42
CA GLN A 55 5.54 9.28 7.35
C GLN A 55 4.14 9.80 7.05
N LYS A 56 4.05 11.09 6.71
CA LYS A 56 2.81 11.71 6.29
C LYS A 56 2.63 11.51 4.80
N PHE A 57 1.63 10.73 4.42
CA PHE A 57 1.21 10.59 3.03
C PHE A 57 -0.08 11.36 2.80
N SER A 58 -0.15 12.07 1.67
CA SER A 58 -1.41 12.69 1.25
C SER A 58 -2.24 11.65 0.49
N PRO A 59 -3.58 11.66 0.62
CA PRO A 59 -4.44 10.79 -0.18
C PRO A 59 -4.27 11.04 -1.69
N GLU A 60 -3.83 12.24 -2.09
CA GLU A 60 -3.50 12.58 -3.48
C GLU A 60 -2.27 11.82 -4.02
N ASP A 61 -1.25 11.59 -3.19
CA ASP A 61 -0.07 10.78 -3.56
C ASP A 61 -0.47 9.34 -3.85
N PHE A 62 -1.49 8.84 -3.15
CA PHE A 62 -2.01 7.50 -3.34
C PHE A 62 -3.13 7.42 -4.37
N LYS A 63 -3.80 8.54 -4.69
CA LYS A 63 -4.82 8.59 -5.73
C LYS A 63 -4.23 8.30 -7.13
N SER A 64 -2.94 8.59 -7.33
CA SER A 64 -2.20 8.14 -8.51
C SER A 64 -1.62 6.74 -8.37
N ALA A 65 -1.47 6.23 -7.14
CA ALA A 65 -0.96 4.89 -6.87
C ALA A 65 -2.08 3.86 -7.04
N LEU A 66 -2.21 3.35 -8.27
CA LEU A 66 -3.25 2.38 -8.62
C LEU A 66 -2.85 0.95 -8.27
N THR A 67 -1.56 0.67 -8.08
CA THR A 67 -1.01 -0.67 -7.89
C THR A 67 -0.31 -0.84 -6.56
N VAL A 68 -0.18 -2.10 -6.11
CA VAL A 68 0.61 -2.45 -4.91
C VAL A 68 2.07 -1.97 -5.06
N THR A 69 2.64 -2.08 -6.26
CA THR A 69 3.99 -1.57 -6.53
C THR A 69 4.08 -0.07 -6.40
N ASP A 70 3.13 0.70 -6.95
CA ASP A 70 3.14 2.17 -6.81
C ASP A 70 3.12 2.61 -5.34
N VAL A 71 2.28 1.97 -4.53
CA VAL A 71 2.20 2.24 -3.10
C VAL A 71 3.54 1.96 -2.42
N VAL A 72 4.10 0.79 -2.67
CA VAL A 72 5.38 0.37 -2.09
C VAL A 72 6.51 1.29 -2.53
N ASP A 73 6.55 1.67 -3.80
CA ASP A 73 7.59 2.53 -4.39
C ASP A 73 7.50 3.96 -3.83
N ARG A 74 6.30 4.52 -3.69
CA ARG A 74 6.09 5.84 -3.05
C ARG A 74 6.62 5.87 -1.63
N VAL A 75 6.29 4.85 -0.84
CA VAL A 75 6.73 4.75 0.56
C VAL A 75 8.24 4.52 0.64
N ASP A 76 8.80 3.62 -0.17
CA ASP A 76 10.26 3.37 -0.23
C ASP A 76 11.03 4.63 -0.65
N ALA A 77 10.54 5.35 -1.67
CA ALA A 77 11.12 6.58 -2.16
C ALA A 77 11.10 7.68 -1.09
N MET A 78 9.98 7.85 -0.37
CA MET A 78 9.91 8.81 0.72
C MET A 78 10.81 8.41 1.90
N MET A 79 10.90 7.13 2.26
CA MET A 79 11.81 6.65 3.31
C MET A 79 13.28 6.90 2.95
N LYS A 80 13.66 6.69 1.69
CA LYS A 80 15.02 6.96 1.20
C LYS A 80 15.34 8.45 1.07
N ALA A 81 14.36 9.27 0.70
CA ALA A 81 14.55 10.72 0.58
C ALA A 81 14.81 11.43 1.92
N GLN A 82 14.53 10.77 3.05
CA GLN A 82 14.77 11.28 4.40
C GLN A 82 15.95 10.60 5.12
N ALA A 83 16.73 9.75 4.42
CA ALA A 83 17.90 9.05 4.96
C ALA A 83 19.21 9.83 4.75
#